data_AF-A0A511TE43-F1
#
_entry.id   AF-A0A511TE43-F1
#
_cell.length_a   1.000
_cell.length_b   1.000
_cell.length_c   1.000
_cell.angle_alpha   90.00
_cell.angle_beta   90.00
_cell.angle_gamma   90.00
#
_symmetry.space_group_name_H-M   'P 1'
#
loop_
_entity.id
_entity.type
_entity.pdbx_description
1 polymer ?
#
loop_
_entity_poly.entity_id
_entity_poly.type
_entity_poly.pdbx_seq_one_letter_code
_entity_poly.pdbx_strand_id
1 'polypeptide(L)'
;MWGMTLLLTGWLGVFLMQGGWFANPLLLLTLTLLLMGRYRGAYWTGVVTVLFGLSTLSWYLYSIPADEGGSPDRQLELLHPTFGYFFWMGSLLVGPASAAILGRKEAARKNDDAALQGAMGLGAGGDPPGQSRL
;
A
#
# COMPACT_ATOMS: atom_id res chain seq x y z
N MET A 1 10.74 23.47 9.47
CA MET A 1 11.18 22.50 8.45
C MET A 1 10.69 21.08 8.80
N TRP A 2 9.43 20.93 9.24
CA TRP A 2 8.99 19.73 9.96
C TRP A 2 8.58 18.56 9.08
N GLY A 3 8.13 18.82 7.83
CA GLY A 3 7.66 17.75 6.93
C GLY A 3 8.74 16.76 6.48
N MET A 4 9.98 17.21 6.29
CA MET A 4 11.10 16.33 5.94
C MET A 4 11.55 15.49 7.15
N THR A 5 11.52 16.09 8.34
CA THR A 5 11.73 15.38 9.60
C THR A 5 10.68 14.30 9.78
N LEU A 6 9.39 14.57 9.58
CA LEU A 6 8.32 13.55 9.66
C LEU A 6 8.57 12.37 8.72
N LEU A 7 9.10 12.62 7.52
CA LEU A 7 9.43 11.58 6.54
C LEU A 7 10.58 10.68 7.00
N LEU A 8 11.55 11.23 7.73
CA LEU A 8 12.76 10.53 8.19
C LEU A 8 12.64 9.94 9.60
N THR A 9 11.90 10.56 10.52
CA THR A 9 11.69 10.09 11.90
C THR A 9 10.43 9.26 12.04
N GLY A 10 9.65 9.10 10.97
CA GLY A 10 8.34 8.48 11.06
C GLY A 10 8.28 6.98 11.33
N TRP A 11 9.42 6.30 11.34
CA TRP A 11 9.53 4.93 11.79
C TRP A 11 9.60 4.81 13.32
N LEU A 12 9.98 5.90 14.02
CA LEU A 12 10.05 5.93 15.50
C LEU A 12 8.66 6.00 16.14
N GLY A 13 7.70 6.65 15.50
CA GLY A 13 6.34 6.78 16.02
C GLY A 13 5.58 5.45 16.16
N VAL A 14 6.04 4.39 15.48
CA VAL A 14 5.55 3.01 15.67
C VAL A 14 5.88 2.51 17.08
N PHE A 15 7.06 2.83 17.60
CA PHE A 15 7.48 2.45 18.96
C PHE A 15 6.78 3.29 20.04
N LEU A 16 6.28 4.46 19.68
CA LEU A 16 5.48 5.33 20.54
C LEU A 16 3.96 5.05 20.44
N MET A 17 3.56 3.95 19.77
CA MET A 17 2.16 3.50 19.62
C MET A 17 1.22 4.56 19.03
N GLN A 18 1.74 5.48 18.23
CA GLN A 18 0.92 6.47 17.55
C GLN A 18 0.44 5.93 16.20
N GLY A 19 -0.88 5.74 16.10
CA GLY A 19 -1.56 5.10 14.97
C GLY A 19 -1.11 5.60 13.59
N GLY A 20 -1.03 6.91 13.39
CA GLY A 20 -0.68 7.50 12.09
C GLY A 20 0.69 7.08 11.53
N TRP A 21 1.63 6.70 12.40
CA TRP A 21 2.97 6.26 12.00
C TRP A 21 3.03 4.82 11.50
N PHE A 22 2.00 4.00 11.78
CA PHE A 22 1.88 2.66 11.21
C PHE A 22 1.77 2.66 9.67
N ALA A 23 1.44 3.82 9.07
CA ALA A 23 1.49 3.99 7.62
C ALA A 23 2.88 3.66 7.04
N ASN A 24 3.98 3.94 7.74
CA ASN A 24 5.32 3.74 7.19
C ASN A 24 5.71 2.24 7.08
N PRO A 25 5.59 1.41 8.13
CA PRO A 25 5.76 -0.04 7.99
C PRO A 25 4.80 -0.67 6.97
N LEU A 26 3.55 -0.21 6.92
CA LEU A 26 2.56 -0.71 5.96
C LEU A 26 2.93 -0.32 4.52
N LEU A 27 3.52 0.86 4.31
CA LEU A 27 4.07 1.28 3.02
C LEU A 27 5.21 0.36 2.60
N LEU A 28 6.15 0.07 3.51
CA LEU A 28 7.26 -0.85 3.24
C LEU A 28 6.74 -2.26 2.88
N LEU A 29 5.76 -2.76 3.61
CA LEU A 29 5.10 -4.04 3.31
C LEU A 29 4.43 -4.01 1.93
N THR A 30 3.74 -2.91 1.61
CA THR A 30 3.08 -2.71 0.31
C THR A 30 4.09 -2.76 -0.84
N LEU A 31 5.21 -2.03 -0.72
CA LEU A 31 6.28 -2.04 -1.71
C LEU A 31 6.91 -3.43 -1.84
N THR A 32 7.14 -4.13 -0.73
CA THR A 32 7.68 -5.50 -0.72
C THR A 32 6.75 -6.46 -1.46
N LEU A 33 5.44 -6.42 -1.19
CA LEU A 33 4.46 -7.25 -1.89
C LEU A 33 4.41 -6.94 -3.39
N LEU A 34 4.59 -5.66 -3.75
CA LEU A 34 4.61 -5.19 -5.14
C LEU A 34 5.85 -5.73 -5.87
N LEU A 35 7.01 -5.74 -5.22
CA LEU A 35 8.26 -6.34 -5.73
C LEU A 35 8.16 -7.86 -5.87
N MET A 36 7.41 -8.53 -4.98
CA MET A 36 7.13 -9.98 -5.08
C MET A 36 6.06 -10.34 -6.11
N GLY A 37 5.52 -9.36 -6.86
CA GLY A 37 4.46 -9.59 -7.84
C GLY A 37 3.09 -9.91 -7.24
N ARG A 38 2.91 -9.78 -5.91
CA ARG A 38 1.63 -10.07 -5.23
C ARG A 38 0.70 -8.87 -5.27
N TYR A 39 0.27 -8.46 -6.47
CA TYR A 39 -0.44 -7.19 -6.69
C TYR A 39 -1.75 -7.05 -5.92
N ARG A 40 -2.53 -8.14 -5.74
CA ARG A 40 -3.74 -8.12 -4.91
C ARG A 40 -3.45 -7.81 -3.45
N GLY A 41 -2.39 -8.41 -2.90
CA GLY A 41 -1.95 -8.15 -1.53
C GLY A 41 -1.46 -6.72 -1.38
N ALA A 42 -0.57 -6.30 -2.29
CA ALA A 42 -0.02 -4.95 -2.32
C ALA A 42 -1.11 -3.87 -2.42
N TYR A 43 -2.18 -4.11 -3.19
CA TYR A 43 -3.30 -3.19 -3.29
C TYR A 43 -4.00 -3.01 -1.93
N TRP A 44 -4.41 -4.10 -1.29
CA TRP A 44 -5.13 -4.01 -0.02
C TRP A 44 -4.26 -3.46 1.11
N THR A 45 -3.00 -3.87 1.20
CA THR A 45 -2.06 -3.29 2.18
C THR A 45 -1.81 -1.81 1.89
N GLY A 46 -1.75 -1.42 0.62
CA GLY A 46 -1.61 -0.03 0.20
C GLY A 46 -2.82 0.83 0.56
N VAL A 47 -4.04 0.30 0.39
CA VAL A 47 -5.27 0.99 0.84
C VAL A 47 -5.24 1.20 2.35
N VAL A 48 -4.91 0.17 3.13
CA VAL A 48 -4.79 0.28 4.60
C VAL A 48 -3.72 1.30 4.98
N THR A 49 -2.58 1.29 4.29
CA THR A 49 -1.51 2.29 4.45
C THR A 49 -2.04 3.72 4.31
N VAL A 50 -2.83 3.99 3.27
CA VAL A 50 -3.43 5.31 3.02
C VAL A 50 -4.43 5.67 4.10
N LEU A 51 -5.25 4.74 4.57
CA LEU A 51 -6.21 4.98 5.66
C LEU A 51 -5.51 5.36 6.97
N PHE A 52 -4.43 4.65 7.32
CA PHE A 52 -3.59 5.02 8.46
C PHE A 52 -2.91 6.37 8.25
N GLY A 53 -2.44 6.67 7.04
CA GLY A 53 -1.91 7.98 6.69
C GLY A 53 -2.94 9.09 6.87
N LEU A 54 -4.18 8.90 6.41
CA LEU A 54 -5.28 9.86 6.58
C LEU A 54 -5.66 10.07 8.05
N SER A 55 -5.48 9.07 8.91
CA SER A 55 -5.71 9.23 10.35
C SER A 55 -4.83 10.33 10.97
N THR A 56 -3.68 10.65 10.36
CA THR A 56 -2.82 11.77 10.78
C THR A 56 -3.46 13.14 10.59
N LEU A 57 -4.55 13.26 9.83
CA LEU A 57 -5.30 14.53 9.77
C LEU A 57 -5.90 14.91 11.13
N SER A 58 -6.16 13.92 12.00
CA SER A 58 -6.59 14.16 13.38
C SER A 58 -5.52 14.90 14.21
N TRP A 59 -4.24 14.85 13.82
CA TRP A 59 -3.16 15.55 14.49
C TRP A 59 -3.20 17.08 14.35
N TYR A 60 -3.96 17.59 13.38
CA TYR A 60 -4.23 19.03 13.25
C TYR A 60 -5.37 19.48 14.17
N LEU A 61 -6.12 18.54 14.75
CA LEU A 61 -7.20 18.79 15.70
C LEU A 61 -6.78 18.49 17.15
N TYR A 62 -5.80 17.60 17.33
CA TYR A 62 -5.31 17.15 18.63
C TYR A 62 -3.78 17.20 18.67
N SER A 63 -3.23 17.89 19.67
CA SER A 63 -1.78 18.03 19.87
C SER A 63 -1.10 16.66 20.01
N ILE A 64 -0.02 16.46 19.27
CA ILE A 64 0.79 15.25 19.34
C ILE A 64 2.02 15.50 20.23
N PRO A 65 2.46 14.54 21.05
CA PRO A 65 3.78 14.63 21.67
C PRO A 65 4.89 14.75 20.60
N ALA A 66 5.74 15.77 20.70
CA ALA A 66 6.77 16.13 19.70
C ALA A 66 8.07 15.34 19.81
N ASP A 67 8.30 14.66 20.93
CA ASP A 67 9.57 14.03 21.26
C ASP A 67 9.37 12.59 21.75
N GLU A 68 10.41 11.79 21.54
CA GLU A 68 10.53 10.36 21.92
C GLU A 68 10.33 10.12 23.43
N GLY A 69 10.46 11.16 24.25
CA GLY A 69 10.33 11.10 25.70
C GLY A 69 8.92 11.37 26.27
N GLY A 70 7.92 11.64 25.43
CA GLY A 70 6.55 11.93 25.91
C GLY A 70 6.48 13.14 26.86
N SER A 71 7.46 14.04 26.80
CA SER A 71 7.50 15.22 27.67
C SER A 71 6.31 16.13 27.36
N PRO A 72 5.45 16.45 28.34
CA PRO A 72 4.27 17.30 28.16
C PRO A 72 4.61 18.70 27.62
N ASP A 73 5.85 19.15 27.81
CA ASP A 73 6.32 20.49 27.49
C ASP A 73 6.77 20.69 26.03
N ARG A 74 6.85 19.60 25.25
CA ARG A 74 7.12 19.64 23.81
C ARG A 74 6.00 18.93 23.08
N GLN A 75 4.89 19.65 22.89
CA GLN A 75 3.82 19.24 22.00
C GLN A 75 4.07 19.84 20.61
N LEU A 76 3.96 19.02 19.57
CA LEU A 76 4.12 19.47 18.19
C LEU A 76 2.74 19.95 17.74
N GLU A 77 2.51 21.25 17.86
CA GLU A 77 1.32 21.85 17.25
C GLU A 77 1.56 21.95 15.74
N LEU A 78 0.98 21.01 14.98
CA LEU A 78 0.87 21.14 13.54
C LEU A 78 -0.18 22.21 13.23
N LEU A 79 0.25 23.47 13.19
CA LEU A 79 -0.61 24.63 12.89
C LEU A 79 -1.13 24.63 11.44
N HIS A 80 -0.38 24.06 10.50
CA HIS A 80 -0.76 24.00 9.09
C HIS A 80 -0.02 22.87 8.34
N PRO A 81 -0.68 22.22 7.36
CA PRO A 81 -0.04 21.21 6.54
C PRO A 81 1.05 21.84 5.67
N THR A 82 2.29 21.41 5.89
CA THR A 82 3.45 21.87 5.11
C THR A 82 3.61 21.05 3.83
N PHE A 83 4.38 21.55 2.86
CA PHE A 83 4.65 20.82 1.61
C PHE A 83 5.12 19.38 1.83
N GLY A 84 5.97 19.12 2.84
CA GLY A 84 6.44 17.77 3.14
C GLY A 84 5.32 16.81 3.56
N TYR A 85 4.26 17.31 4.20
CA TYR A 85 3.08 16.51 4.53
C TYR A 85 2.34 16.06 3.27
N PHE A 86 2.16 16.97 2.30
CA PHE A 86 1.54 16.62 1.02
C PHE A 86 2.39 15.63 0.21
N PHE A 87 3.72 15.79 0.20
CA PHE A 87 4.62 14.83 -0.44
C PHE A 87 4.56 13.45 0.23
N TRP A 88 4.57 13.41 1.56
CA TRP A 88 4.42 12.16 2.31
C TRP A 88 3.07 11.48 2.00
N MET A 89 1.95 12.22 2.08
CA MET A 89 0.62 11.71 1.72
C MET A 89 0.54 11.22 0.27
N GLY A 90 1.13 11.96 -0.67
CA GLY A 90 1.23 11.56 -2.07
C GLY A 90 2.02 10.26 -2.25
N SER A 91 3.10 10.07 -1.49
CA SER A 91 3.90 8.84 -1.54
C SER A 91 3.11 7.60 -1.11
N LEU A 92 2.17 7.73 -0.17
CA LEU A 92 1.34 6.62 0.29
C LEU A 92 0.41 6.10 -0.83
N LEU A 93 0.02 6.96 -1.77
CA LEU A 93 -0.84 6.60 -2.90
C LEU A 93 -0.09 5.81 -3.98
N VAL A 94 1.24 5.92 -4.04
CA VAL A 94 2.06 5.26 -5.07
C VAL A 94 1.90 3.74 -5.01
N GLY A 95 1.95 3.16 -3.81
CA GLY A 95 1.79 1.72 -3.60
C GLY A 95 0.49 1.14 -4.20
N PRO A 96 -0.71 1.54 -3.72
CA PRO A 96 -1.97 1.02 -4.24
C PRO A 96 -2.20 1.39 -5.71
N ALA A 97 -1.76 2.56 -6.17
CA ALA A 97 -1.89 2.95 -7.58
C ALA A 97 -1.05 2.04 -8.49
N SER A 98 0.23 1.82 -8.15
CA SER A 98 1.10 0.91 -8.88
C SER A 98 0.58 -0.53 -8.85
N ALA A 99 0.07 -1.00 -7.71
CA ALA A 99 -0.51 -2.33 -7.59
C ALA A 99 -1.74 -2.52 -8.49
N ALA A 100 -2.62 -1.50 -8.57
CA ALA A 100 -3.79 -1.54 -9.44
C ALA A 100 -3.42 -1.57 -10.93
N ILE A 101 -2.44 -0.75 -11.35
CA ILE A 101 -1.99 -0.69 -12.74
C ILE A 101 -1.32 -2.00 -13.14
N LEU A 102 -0.40 -2.51 -12.33
CA LEU A 102 0.33 -3.75 -12.62
C LEU A 102 -0.60 -4.97 -12.57
N GLY A 103 -1.51 -5.04 -11.61
CA GLY A 103 -2.49 -6.12 -11.53
C GLY A 103 -3.42 -6.19 -12.74
N ARG A 104 -3.84 -5.04 -13.29
CA ARG A 104 -4.61 -4.98 -14.54
C ARG A 104 -3.80 -5.47 -15.75
N LYS A 105 -2.53 -5.06 -15.85
CA LYS A 105 -1.64 -5.49 -16.94
C LYS A 105 -1.38 -7.00 -16.91
N GLU A 106 -1.18 -7.58 -15.73
CA GLU A 106 -0.97 -9.02 -15.59
C GLU A 106 -2.23 -9.82 -15.95
N ALA A 107 -3.42 -9.35 -15.52
CA ALA A 107 -4.68 -9.99 -15.88
C ALA A 107 -4.96 -9.94 -17.39
N ALA A 108 -4.69 -8.79 -18.03
CA ALA A 108 -4.82 -8.66 -19.48
C ALA A 108 -3.90 -9.66 -20.23
N ARG A 109 -2.63 -9.75 -19.84
CA ARG A 109 -1.69 -10.73 -20.42
C ARG A 109 -2.17 -12.17 -20.29
N LYS A 110 -2.66 -12.58 -19.11
CA LYS A 110 -3.19 -13.93 -18.90
C LYS A 110 -4.39 -14.23 -19.80
N ASN A 111 -5.25 -13.25 -20.05
CA ASN A 111 -6.38 -13.40 -20.95
C ASN A 111 -5.94 -13.54 -22.41
N ASP A 112 -4.97 -12.73 -22.84
CA ASP A 112 -4.39 -12.80 -24.19
C ASP A 112 -3.70 -14.15 -24.43
N ASP A 113 -2.91 -14.63 -23.46
CA ASP A 113 -2.25 -15.95 -23.52
C ASP A 113 -3.27 -17.10 -23.58
N ALA A 114 -4.35 -17.02 -22.79
CA ALA A 114 -5.42 -18.01 -22.81
C ALA A 114 -6.20 -18.01 -24.14
N ALA A 115 -6.46 -16.83 -24.71
CA ALA A 115 -7.09 -16.70 -26.03
C ALA A 115 -6.21 -17.30 -27.14
N LEU A 116 -4.90 -17.05 -27.10
CA LEU A 116 -3.93 -17.65 -28.03
C LEU A 116 -3.87 -19.19 -27.88
N GLN A 117 -3.84 -19.71 -26.66
CA GLN A 117 -3.89 -21.17 -26.42
C GLN A 117 -5.17 -21.81 -26.95
N GLY A 118 -6.32 -21.15 -26.76
CA GLY A 118 -7.60 -21.58 -27.33
C GLY A 118 -7.62 -21.55 -28.85
N ALA A 119 -7.08 -20.50 -29.47
CA ALA A 119 -7.01 -20.37 -30.93
C ALA A 119 -6.05 -21.39 -31.58
N MET A 120 -4.97 -21.78 -30.89
CA MET A 120 -4.02 -22.78 -31.37
C MET A 120 -4.48 -24.23 -31.14
N GLY A 121 -5.66 -24.45 -30.54
CA GLY A 121 -6.15 -25.80 -30.24
C GLY A 121 -5.27 -26.56 -29.22
N LEU A 122 -4.41 -25.85 -28.48
CA LEU A 122 -3.51 -26.40 -27.46
C LEU A 122 -4.22 -26.59 -26.10
N GLY A 123 -5.55 -26.66 -26.11
CA GLY A 123 -6.33 -27.11 -24.96
C GLY A 123 -5.99 -28.56 -24.68
N ALA A 124 -5.46 -28.82 -23.49
CA ALA A 124 -5.19 -30.12 -22.88
C ALA A 124 -5.82 -31.31 -23.63
N GLY A 125 -5.01 -32.00 -24.44
CA GLY A 125 -5.32 -33.35 -24.88
C GLY A 125 -5.37 -34.25 -23.66
N GLY A 126 -6.58 -34.65 -23.28
CA GLY A 126 -6.88 -35.50 -22.14
C GLY A 126 -8.33 -35.98 -22.19
N ASP A 127 -8.58 -36.84 -23.18
CA ASP A 127 -9.72 -37.71 -23.49
C ASP A 127 -11.13 -37.12 -23.73
N PRO A 128 -11.76 -37.42 -24.90
CA PRO A 128 -13.19 -37.26 -25.09
C PRO A 128 -13.97 -38.26 -24.23
N PRO A 129 -15.22 -37.94 -23.86
CA PRO A 129 -16.02 -38.78 -22.97
C PRO A 129 -16.24 -40.13 -23.63
N GLY A 130 -15.75 -41.18 -22.96
CA GLY A 130 -16.09 -42.56 -23.25
C GLY A 130 -17.60 -42.75 -23.13
N GLN A 131 -18.32 -42.50 -24.21
CA GLN A 131 -19.48 -43.30 -24.56
C GLN A 131 -19.00 -44.73 -24.78
N SER A 132 -19.19 -45.61 -23.80
CA SER A 132 -19.65 -46.97 -24.09
C SER A 132 -19.99 -47.76 -22.82
N ARG A 133 -21.26 -48.18 -22.79
CA ARG A 133 -21.84 -49.40 -22.21
C ARG A 133 -22.29 -49.39 -20.75
N LEU A 134 -23.63 -49.49 -20.68
CA LEU A 134 -24.54 -50.01 -19.64
C LEU A 134 -24.91 -49.04 -18.51
#